data_AF-A0A966QU67-F1
#
_entry.id   AF-A0A966QU67-F1
#
_cell.length_a   1.000
_cell.length_b   1.000
_cell.length_c   1.000
_cell.angle_alpha   90.00
_cell.angle_beta   90.00
_cell.angle_gamma   90.00
#
_symmetry.space_group_name_H-M   'P 1'
#
loop_
_entity.id
_entity.type
_entity.pdbx_description
1 polymer ?
#
loop_
_entity_poly.entity_id
_entity_poly.type
_entity_poly.pdbx_seq_one_letter_code
_entity_poly.pdbx_strand_id
1 'polypeptide(L)'
;MRILVILLVLICLIYILTKYNFNESITVVSQKDNNAYLIRRGKSKSEKYLSNSADTLAEINIQIEKLIEHLLKKIPEGSENRHYVKHLRKNYNHTVLSEAAIDQRYTTYTIDKKSMHVCLRTRDNNEQLYDINVLMYVILHELAHLCNYDIHGNAIQGHGDSFKKIFKLLVQESINIGVYKYIDYTSKPQEYCGMYISSSIV
;
A
#
# COMPACT_ATOMS: atom_id res chain seq x y z
N MET A 1 -12.97 53.73 -7.31
CA MET A 1 -12.05 52.97 -8.20
C MET A 1 -11.04 52.13 -7.43
N ARG A 2 -10.21 52.69 -6.52
CA ARG A 2 -9.19 51.92 -5.77
C ARG A 2 -9.74 50.74 -4.94
N ILE A 3 -10.85 50.93 -4.24
CA ILE A 3 -11.51 49.88 -3.45
C ILE A 3 -12.02 48.73 -4.33
N LEU A 4 -12.60 49.05 -5.50
CA LEU A 4 -13.10 48.06 -6.47
C LEU A 4 -11.96 47.18 -7.02
N VAL A 5 -10.80 47.79 -7.31
CA VAL A 5 -9.61 47.07 -7.79
C VAL A 5 -9.06 46.13 -6.70
N ILE A 6 -9.02 46.57 -5.44
CA ILE A 6 -8.57 45.72 -4.32
C ILE A 6 -9.51 44.52 -4.12
N LEU A 7 -10.82 44.73 -4.21
CA LEU A 7 -11.82 43.64 -4.12
C LEU A 7 -11.66 42.63 -5.27
N LEU A 8 -11.45 43.10 -6.50
CA LEU A 8 -11.18 42.22 -7.65
C LEU A 8 -9.90 41.39 -7.47
N VAL A 9 -8.82 41.99 -6.97
CA VAL A 9 -7.57 41.27 -6.69
C VAL A 9 -7.78 40.22 -5.59
N LEU A 10 -8.51 40.54 -4.52
CA LEU A 10 -8.85 39.59 -3.46
C LEU A 10 -9.70 38.43 -3.98
N ILE A 11 -10.70 38.69 -4.80
CA ILE A 11 -11.54 37.65 -5.42
C ILE A 11 -10.70 36.75 -6.32
N CYS A 12 -9.82 37.33 -7.16
CA CYS A 12 -8.88 36.56 -7.98
C CYS A 12 -7.93 35.72 -7.12
N LEU A 13 -7.39 36.27 -6.03
CA LEU A 13 -6.50 35.56 -5.11
C LEU A 13 -7.24 34.40 -4.43
N ILE A 14 -8.46 34.62 -3.94
CA ILE A 14 -9.30 33.56 -3.34
C ILE A 14 -9.64 32.48 -4.38
N TYR A 15 -9.97 32.86 -5.61
CA TYR A 15 -10.21 31.92 -6.70
C TYR A 15 -8.96 31.09 -7.03
N ILE A 16 -7.79 31.74 -7.06
CA ILE A 16 -6.51 31.06 -7.27
C ILE A 16 -6.21 30.10 -6.11
N LEU A 17 -6.35 30.55 -4.86
CA LEU A 17 -6.10 29.74 -3.67
C LEU A 17 -7.06 28.55 -3.57
N THR A 18 -8.33 28.70 -3.92
CA THR A 18 -9.29 27.59 -3.96
C THR A 18 -8.99 26.58 -5.06
N LYS A 19 -8.47 27.02 -6.22
CA LYS A 19 -7.97 26.13 -7.28
C LYS A 19 -6.70 25.37 -6.86
N TYR A 20 -5.83 25.99 -6.05
CA TYR A 20 -4.63 25.35 -5.51
C TYR A 20 -4.92 24.43 -4.32
N ASN A 21 -5.99 24.67 -3.54
CA ASN A 21 -6.46 23.81 -2.46
C ASN A 21 -7.25 22.58 -2.98
N PHE A 22 -6.79 21.97 -4.08
CA PHE A 22 -7.38 20.73 -4.55
C PHE A 22 -6.91 19.58 -3.65
N ASN A 23 -7.84 18.95 -2.93
CA ASN A 23 -7.52 17.73 -2.19
C ASN A 23 -7.27 16.59 -3.18
N GLU A 24 -6.01 16.18 -3.30
CA GLU A 24 -5.56 15.11 -4.20
C GLU A 24 -6.03 13.72 -3.76
N SER A 25 -6.49 13.58 -2.51
CA SER A 25 -7.05 12.36 -1.96
C SER A 25 -8.53 12.50 -1.61
N ILE A 26 -9.22 11.38 -1.54
CA ILE A 26 -10.61 11.26 -1.12
C ILE A 26 -10.82 9.92 -0.43
N THR A 27 -11.72 9.86 0.55
CA THR A 27 -12.12 8.60 1.18
C THR A 27 -13.30 7.99 0.43
N VAL A 28 -13.20 6.71 0.08
CA VAL A 28 -14.23 5.95 -0.63
C VAL A 28 -14.50 4.65 0.11
N VAL A 29 -15.77 4.29 0.26
CA VAL A 29 -16.19 3.02 0.86
C VAL A 29 -16.14 1.93 -0.22
N SER A 30 -15.41 0.87 0.05
CA SER A 30 -15.32 -0.32 -0.81
C SER A 30 -16.61 -1.12 -0.76
N GLN A 31 -17.02 -1.67 -1.90
CA GLN A 31 -18.17 -2.57 -1.98
C GLN A 31 -17.80 -4.01 -1.64
N LYS A 32 -16.51 -4.34 -1.59
CA LYS A 32 -16.03 -5.71 -1.31
C LYS A 32 -16.03 -6.04 0.18
N ASP A 33 -15.77 -5.06 1.04
CA ASP A 33 -15.63 -5.28 2.48
C ASP A 33 -16.24 -4.17 3.37
N ASN A 34 -16.93 -3.19 2.77
CA ASN A 34 -17.57 -2.05 3.45
C ASN A 34 -16.61 -1.16 4.27
N ASN A 35 -15.29 -1.30 4.08
CA ASN A 35 -14.30 -0.44 4.72
C ASN A 35 -14.08 0.84 3.90
N ALA A 36 -13.70 1.91 4.59
CA ALA A 36 -13.37 3.18 3.97
C ALA A 36 -11.85 3.27 3.72
N TYR A 37 -11.46 3.62 2.49
CA TYR A 37 -10.08 3.74 2.06
C TYR A 37 -9.76 5.13 1.54
N LEU A 38 -8.60 5.66 1.94
CA LEU A 38 -8.06 6.90 1.37
C LEU A 38 -7.42 6.58 0.02
N ILE A 39 -8.00 7.11 -1.05
CA ILE A 39 -7.59 6.85 -2.43
C ILE A 39 -7.25 8.14 -3.18
N ARG A 40 -6.55 8.01 -4.30
CA ARG A 40 -6.18 9.13 -5.15
C ARG A 40 -7.39 9.61 -5.93
N ARG A 41 -7.74 10.88 -5.77
CA ARG A 41 -8.92 11.50 -6.39
C ARG A 41 -8.74 11.69 -7.90
N GLY A 42 -7.62 12.27 -8.31
CA GLY A 42 -7.40 12.72 -9.70
C GLY A 42 -8.37 13.83 -10.11
N LYS A 43 -7.95 14.69 -11.07
CA LYS A 43 -8.85 15.73 -11.60
C LYS A 43 -9.83 15.09 -12.59
N SER A 44 -11.14 15.28 -12.35
CA SER A 44 -12.22 14.84 -13.26
C SER A 44 -12.29 13.32 -13.49
N LYS A 45 -11.89 12.50 -12.52
CA LYS A 45 -12.03 11.03 -12.59
C LYS A 45 -13.46 10.59 -12.24
N SER A 46 -13.91 9.51 -12.87
CA SER A 46 -15.26 8.96 -12.66
C SER A 46 -15.40 8.25 -11.31
N GLU A 47 -16.63 8.08 -10.84
CA GLU A 47 -16.93 7.29 -9.64
C GLU A 47 -16.39 5.86 -9.75
N LYS A 48 -16.53 5.23 -10.92
CA LYS A 48 -15.97 3.89 -11.19
C LYS A 48 -14.45 3.83 -11.03
N TYR A 49 -13.74 4.88 -11.45
CA TYR A 49 -12.30 4.95 -11.24
C TYR A 49 -11.98 4.96 -9.75
N LEU A 50 -12.68 5.79 -8.97
CA LEU A 50 -12.49 5.92 -7.52
C LEU A 50 -12.85 4.62 -6.78
N SER A 51 -13.99 3.99 -7.12
CA SER A 51 -14.45 2.74 -6.52
C SER A 51 -13.47 1.60 -6.79
N ASN A 52 -12.94 1.49 -8.01
CA ASN A 52 -11.96 0.45 -8.35
C ASN A 52 -10.69 0.53 -7.47
N SER A 53 -10.24 1.73 -7.08
CA SER A 53 -9.13 1.86 -6.12
C SER A 53 -9.48 1.32 -4.75
N ALA A 54 -10.63 1.73 -4.21
CA ALA A 54 -11.07 1.29 -2.90
C ALA A 54 -11.27 -0.23 -2.87
N ASP A 55 -11.90 -0.78 -3.91
CA ASP A 55 -12.12 -2.22 -4.07
C ASP A 55 -10.81 -3.01 -4.29
N THR A 56 -9.76 -2.37 -4.83
CA THR A 56 -8.43 -3.02 -4.92
C THR A 56 -7.75 -3.06 -3.56
N LEU A 57 -7.80 -1.98 -2.77
CA LEU A 57 -7.28 -1.97 -1.40
C LEU A 57 -8.05 -2.93 -0.48
N ALA A 58 -9.36 -3.06 -0.68
CA ALA A 58 -10.18 -4.05 0.01
C ALA A 58 -9.80 -5.48 -0.35
N GLU A 59 -9.53 -5.76 -1.63
CA GLU A 59 -9.05 -7.07 -2.05
C GLU A 59 -7.68 -7.39 -1.43
N ILE A 60 -6.76 -6.44 -1.42
CA ILE A 60 -5.49 -6.55 -0.70
C ILE A 60 -5.74 -6.84 0.77
N ASN A 61 -6.62 -6.08 1.43
CA ASN A 61 -6.96 -6.24 2.85
C ASN A 61 -7.47 -7.65 3.18
N ILE A 62 -8.42 -8.17 2.39
CA ILE A 62 -8.96 -9.52 2.52
C ILE A 62 -7.84 -10.56 2.43
N GLN A 63 -6.90 -10.39 1.49
CA GLN A 63 -5.78 -11.31 1.31
C GLN A 63 -4.76 -11.23 2.46
N ILE A 64 -4.50 -10.04 3.00
CA ILE A 64 -3.63 -9.85 4.16
C ILE A 64 -4.25 -10.51 5.40
N GLU A 65 -5.52 -10.26 5.71
CA GLU A 65 -6.20 -10.88 6.86
C GLU A 65 -6.20 -12.40 6.73
N LYS A 66 -6.48 -12.94 5.52
CA LYS A 66 -6.38 -14.38 5.25
C LYS A 66 -4.97 -14.94 5.54
N LEU A 67 -3.92 -14.23 5.15
CA LEU A 67 -2.53 -14.61 5.44
C LEU A 67 -2.22 -14.55 6.93
N ILE A 68 -2.63 -13.48 7.62
CA ILE A 68 -2.40 -13.32 9.06
C ILE A 68 -3.07 -14.46 9.85
N GLU A 69 -4.33 -14.77 9.56
CA GLU A 69 -5.05 -15.87 10.23
C GLU A 69 -4.40 -17.24 9.94
N HIS A 70 -3.95 -17.47 8.71
CA HIS A 70 -3.19 -18.68 8.35
C HIS A 70 -1.89 -18.79 9.17
N LEU A 71 -1.10 -17.72 9.24
CA LEU A 71 0.15 -17.69 10.00
C LEU A 71 -0.09 -17.91 11.49
N LEU A 72 -1.13 -17.30 12.06
CA LEU A 72 -1.51 -17.47 13.46
C LEU A 72 -1.88 -18.93 13.79
N LYS A 73 -2.51 -19.65 12.84
CA LYS A 73 -2.84 -21.06 13.00
C LYS A 73 -1.64 -21.98 12.77
N LYS A 74 -0.81 -21.69 11.77
CA LYS A 74 0.28 -22.55 11.31
C LYS A 74 1.53 -22.46 12.18
N ILE A 75 1.88 -21.27 12.66
CA ILE A 75 3.14 -20.99 13.36
C ILE A 75 2.94 -21.17 14.87
N PRO A 76 3.57 -22.18 15.53
CA PRO A 76 3.37 -22.45 16.95
C PRO A 76 3.83 -21.31 17.86
N GLU A 77 3.19 -21.15 19.01
CA GLU A 77 3.47 -20.09 19.99
C GLU A 77 4.93 -20.00 20.45
N GLY A 78 5.63 -21.14 20.56
CA GLY A 78 7.04 -21.20 20.99
C GLY A 78 8.07 -21.07 19.86
N SER A 79 7.66 -20.87 18.61
CA SER A 79 8.60 -20.77 17.48
C SER A 79 9.21 -19.38 17.36
N GLU A 80 10.44 -19.30 16.86
CA GLU A 80 11.14 -18.03 16.62
C GLU A 80 10.32 -17.07 15.73
N ASN A 81 9.65 -17.60 14.71
CA ASN A 81 8.84 -16.81 13.78
C ASN A 81 7.55 -16.27 14.41
N ARG A 82 7.09 -16.81 15.55
CA ARG A 82 5.85 -16.37 16.21
C ARG A 82 5.91 -14.89 16.58
N HIS A 83 7.09 -14.41 16.98
CA HIS A 83 7.32 -13.00 17.30
C HIS A 83 6.87 -12.07 16.18
N TYR A 84 7.29 -12.34 14.95
CA TYR A 84 6.93 -11.55 13.77
C TYR A 84 5.43 -11.62 13.48
N VAL A 85 4.81 -12.79 13.62
CA VAL A 85 3.36 -12.97 13.40
C VAL A 85 2.55 -12.15 14.42
N LYS A 86 2.98 -12.12 15.69
CA LYS A 86 2.33 -11.30 16.72
C LYS A 86 2.44 -9.81 16.42
N HIS A 87 3.62 -9.34 16.01
CA HIS A 87 3.80 -7.95 15.58
C HIS A 87 2.96 -7.62 14.35
N LEU A 88 2.91 -8.52 13.36
CA LEU A 88 2.09 -8.36 12.17
C LEU A 88 0.61 -8.22 12.54
N ARG A 89 0.07 -9.12 13.36
CA ARG A 89 -1.32 -9.04 13.80
C ARG A 89 -1.62 -7.79 14.61
N LYS A 90 -0.69 -7.38 15.49
CA LYS A 90 -0.84 -6.19 16.34
C LYS A 90 -0.82 -4.90 15.52
N ASN A 91 0.04 -4.82 14.52
CA ASN A 91 0.28 -3.59 13.77
C ASN A 91 -0.62 -3.44 12.54
N TYR A 92 -1.23 -4.53 12.06
CA TYR A 92 -2.07 -4.49 10.87
C TYR A 92 -3.56 -4.39 11.20
N ASN A 93 -4.24 -3.50 10.48
CA ASN A 93 -5.68 -3.48 10.25
C ASN A 93 -5.93 -2.73 8.93
N HIS A 94 -7.18 -2.71 8.43
CA HIS A 94 -7.49 -2.10 7.13
C HIS A 94 -7.09 -0.61 6.99
N THR A 95 -7.05 0.16 8.09
CA THR A 95 -6.69 1.59 8.08
C THR A 95 -5.20 1.84 7.79
N VAL A 96 -4.38 0.79 7.86
CA VAL A 96 -2.98 0.83 7.43
C VAL A 96 -2.88 1.12 5.93
N LEU A 97 -3.86 0.69 5.12
CA LEU A 97 -3.79 0.79 3.67
C LEU A 97 -4.36 2.12 3.13
N SER A 98 -3.63 2.73 2.22
CA SER A 98 -4.10 3.86 1.40
C SER A 98 -3.43 3.86 0.03
N GLU A 99 -3.99 4.60 -0.93
CA GLU A 99 -3.31 4.81 -2.22
C GLU A 99 -2.24 5.90 -2.09
N ALA A 100 -1.05 5.63 -2.64
CA ALA A 100 0.05 6.58 -2.66
C ALA A 100 -0.21 7.77 -3.58
N ALA A 101 0.31 8.94 -3.21
CA ALA A 101 0.35 10.10 -4.08
C ALA A 101 1.30 9.88 -5.28
N ILE A 102 1.15 10.67 -6.35
CA ILE A 102 2.06 10.63 -7.49
C ILE A 102 3.34 11.40 -7.11
N ASP A 103 4.37 10.69 -6.69
CA ASP A 103 5.67 11.27 -6.42
C ASP A 103 6.76 10.32 -6.91
N GLN A 104 7.62 10.80 -7.81
CA GLN A 104 8.69 10.00 -8.40
C GLN A 104 9.66 9.41 -7.37
N ARG A 105 9.74 9.99 -6.16
CA ARG A 105 10.60 9.52 -5.07
C ARG A 105 10.07 8.28 -4.36
N TYR A 106 8.77 8.02 -4.48
CA TYR A 106 8.10 6.97 -3.72
C TYR A 106 7.49 5.94 -4.66
N THR A 107 7.45 4.68 -4.27
CA THR A 107 6.64 3.65 -4.94
C THR A 107 5.52 3.23 -4.00
N THR A 108 5.60 2.02 -3.44
CA THR A 108 4.89 1.69 -2.21
C THR A 108 5.84 1.93 -1.03
N TYR A 109 5.33 2.44 0.09
CA TYR A 109 6.14 2.67 1.27
C TYR A 109 5.33 2.58 2.56
N THR A 110 6.02 2.22 3.64
CA THR A 110 5.49 2.21 5.01
C THR A 110 6.05 3.39 5.82
N ILE A 111 5.19 4.13 6.53
CA ILE A 111 5.58 5.16 7.50
C ILE A 111 5.40 4.60 8.92
N ASP A 112 6.45 4.71 9.74
CA ASP A 112 6.45 4.43 11.20
C ASP A 112 5.83 3.10 11.62
N LYS A 113 5.87 2.08 10.75
CA LYS A 113 5.21 0.77 10.96
C LYS A 113 3.70 0.90 11.24
N LYS A 114 3.04 1.93 10.69
CA LYS A 114 1.62 2.26 10.96
C LYS A 114 0.78 2.51 9.72
N SER A 115 1.34 3.10 8.67
CA SER A 115 0.62 3.34 7.42
C SER A 115 1.42 2.85 6.24
N MET A 116 0.73 2.26 5.27
CA MET A 116 1.25 1.76 4.02
C MET A 116 0.53 2.47 2.88
N HIS A 117 1.30 3.18 2.07
CA HIS A 117 0.82 3.91 0.90
C HIS A 117 1.16 3.11 -0.34
N VAL A 118 0.14 2.59 -1.02
CA VAL A 118 0.28 1.61 -2.10
C VAL A 118 0.21 2.30 -3.45
N CYS A 119 1.20 2.08 -4.31
CA CYS A 119 1.15 2.50 -5.70
C CYS A 119 0.24 1.57 -6.51
N LEU A 120 -1.07 1.82 -6.44
CA LEU A 120 -2.07 0.95 -7.08
C LEU A 120 -2.04 1.02 -8.61
N ARG A 121 -1.55 2.13 -9.17
CA ARG A 121 -1.70 2.43 -10.60
C ARG A 121 -0.39 2.78 -11.29
N THR A 122 -0.36 2.52 -12.59
CA THR A 122 0.70 2.99 -13.49
C THR A 122 0.80 4.50 -13.45
N ARG A 123 2.02 5.01 -13.66
CA ARG A 123 2.32 6.45 -13.69
C ARG A 123 2.27 7.05 -15.09
N ASP A 124 1.72 6.31 -16.04
CA ASP A 124 1.46 6.77 -17.39
C ASP A 124 0.13 7.54 -17.47
N ASN A 125 -0.20 8.03 -18.66
CA ASN A 125 -1.47 8.74 -18.88
C ASN A 125 -2.71 7.84 -18.72
N ASN A 126 -2.53 6.51 -18.67
CA ASN A 126 -3.62 5.54 -18.59
C ASN A 126 -4.04 5.25 -17.16
N GLU A 127 -3.10 5.36 -16.20
CA GLU A 127 -3.33 5.15 -14.76
C GLU A 127 -4.05 3.83 -14.46
N GLN A 128 -3.60 2.77 -15.14
CA GLN A 128 -4.16 1.43 -15.01
C GLN A 128 -3.80 0.83 -13.67
N LEU A 129 -4.74 0.12 -13.05
CA LEU A 129 -4.45 -0.64 -11.84
C LEU A 129 -3.48 -1.79 -12.17
N TYR A 130 -2.48 -2.00 -11.31
CA TYR A 130 -1.62 -3.18 -11.43
C TYR A 130 -2.41 -4.45 -11.14
N ASP A 131 -1.94 -5.56 -11.71
CA ASP A 131 -2.46 -6.89 -11.39
C ASP A 131 -2.33 -7.16 -9.88
N ILE A 132 -3.38 -7.75 -9.30
CA ILE A 132 -3.43 -8.01 -7.85
C ILE A 132 -2.26 -8.88 -7.39
N ASN A 133 -1.74 -9.78 -8.24
CA ASN A 133 -0.61 -10.62 -7.91
C ASN A 133 0.69 -9.82 -7.77
N VAL A 134 0.89 -8.81 -8.63
CA VAL A 134 2.03 -7.88 -8.53
C VAL A 134 1.90 -7.04 -7.26
N LEU A 135 0.70 -6.50 -7.01
CA LEU A 135 0.42 -5.74 -5.79
C LEU A 135 0.69 -6.59 -4.55
N MET A 136 0.22 -7.83 -4.50
CA MET A 136 0.45 -8.71 -3.35
C MET A 136 1.93 -8.97 -3.10
N TYR A 137 2.78 -9.11 -4.12
CA TYR A 137 4.23 -9.26 -3.91
C TYR A 137 4.85 -8.03 -3.21
N VAL A 138 4.46 -6.83 -3.63
CA VAL A 138 4.91 -5.57 -3.02
C VAL A 138 4.32 -5.40 -1.61
N ILE A 139 3.06 -5.79 -1.41
CA ILE A 139 2.44 -5.77 -0.08
C ILE A 139 3.16 -6.71 0.88
N LEU A 140 3.54 -7.92 0.45
CA LEU A 140 4.29 -8.86 1.29
C LEU A 140 5.66 -8.29 1.71
N HIS A 141 6.30 -7.50 0.84
CA HIS A 141 7.52 -6.76 1.16
C HIS A 141 7.28 -5.74 2.27
N GLU A 142 6.22 -4.94 2.15
CA GLU A 142 5.88 -3.94 3.16
C GLU A 142 5.39 -4.55 4.47
N LEU A 143 4.67 -5.67 4.45
CA LEU A 143 4.31 -6.41 5.66
C LEU A 143 5.55 -6.94 6.38
N ALA A 144 6.58 -7.36 5.64
CA ALA A 144 7.85 -7.72 6.24
C ALA A 144 8.51 -6.53 6.94
N HIS A 145 8.44 -5.32 6.37
CA HIS A 145 8.84 -4.11 7.09
C HIS A 145 7.96 -3.88 8.32
N LEU A 146 6.64 -4.00 8.18
CA LEU A 146 5.64 -3.69 9.21
C LEU A 146 5.84 -4.50 10.50
N CYS A 147 6.31 -5.75 10.39
CA CYS A 147 6.48 -6.66 11.53
C CYS A 147 7.94 -6.97 11.90
N ASN A 148 8.92 -6.29 11.29
CA ASN A 148 10.34 -6.49 11.61
C ASN A 148 10.74 -5.74 12.90
N TYR A 149 10.79 -6.49 14.01
CA TYR A 149 11.24 -6.03 15.32
C TYR A 149 12.29 -6.98 15.88
N ASP A 150 13.23 -6.45 16.66
CA ASP A 150 14.15 -7.28 17.44
C ASP A 150 13.43 -7.98 18.61
N ILE A 151 14.16 -8.83 19.34
CA ILE A 151 13.64 -9.57 20.51
C ILE A 151 13.26 -8.67 21.69
N HIS A 152 13.69 -7.41 21.69
CA HIS A 152 13.38 -6.41 22.71
C HIS A 152 12.22 -5.51 22.31
N GLY A 153 11.66 -5.69 21.11
CA GLY A 153 10.54 -4.91 20.59
C GLY A 153 10.94 -3.59 19.92
N ASN A 154 12.20 -3.40 19.55
CA ASN A 154 12.66 -2.25 18.78
C ASN A 154 12.46 -2.49 17.28
N ALA A 155 11.98 -1.47 16.57
CA ALA A 155 11.76 -1.56 15.13
C ALA A 155 13.10 -1.68 14.37
N ILE A 156 13.20 -2.68 13.50
CA ILE A 156 14.34 -2.85 12.59
C ILE A 156 13.96 -2.28 11.23
N GLN A 157 14.89 -1.53 10.62
CA GLN A 157 14.72 -0.92 9.30
C GLN A 157 15.69 -1.54 8.29
N GLY A 158 15.36 -1.42 7.01
CA GLY A 158 16.16 -1.92 5.90
C GLY A 158 16.00 -3.42 5.64
N HIS A 159 16.72 -3.90 4.64
CA HIS A 159 16.53 -5.23 4.03
C HIS A 159 17.60 -6.25 4.48
N GLY A 160 17.98 -6.19 5.77
CA GLY A 160 18.92 -7.13 6.39
C GLY A 160 18.37 -8.56 6.53
N ASP A 161 19.09 -9.42 7.24
CA ASP A 161 18.76 -10.85 7.30
C ASP A 161 17.42 -11.15 7.97
N SER A 162 17.04 -10.38 9.02
CA SER A 162 15.73 -10.51 9.65
C SER A 162 14.60 -10.18 8.66
N PHE A 163 14.75 -9.10 7.90
CA PHE A 163 13.81 -8.72 6.85
C PHE A 163 13.68 -9.83 5.80
N LYS A 164 14.81 -10.34 5.26
CA LYS A 164 14.80 -11.39 4.24
C LYS A 164 14.13 -12.67 4.72
N LYS A 165 14.37 -13.05 5.98
CA LYS A 165 13.74 -14.22 6.62
C LYS A 165 12.22 -14.04 6.72
N ILE A 166 11.76 -12.89 7.20
CA ILE A 166 10.33 -12.57 7.30
C ILE A 166 9.70 -12.55 5.91
N PHE A 167 10.30 -11.81 4.98
CA PHE A 167 9.76 -11.66 3.62
C PHE A 167 9.66 -13.02 2.92
N LYS A 168 10.69 -13.86 3.02
CA LYS A 168 10.65 -15.23 2.51
C LYS A 168 9.51 -16.04 3.12
N LEU A 169 9.33 -16.01 4.44
CA LEU A 169 8.24 -16.69 5.13
C LEU A 169 6.87 -16.24 4.61
N LEU A 170 6.64 -14.92 4.51
CA LEU A 170 5.37 -14.36 4.05
C LEU A 170 5.08 -14.75 2.59
N VAL A 171 6.08 -14.72 1.72
CA VAL A 171 5.93 -15.12 0.31
C VAL A 171 5.65 -16.62 0.18
N GLN A 172 6.36 -17.48 0.92
CA GLN A 172 6.12 -18.93 0.87
C GLN A 172 4.72 -19.29 1.37
N GLU A 173 4.30 -18.74 2.51
CA GLU A 173 2.99 -19.06 3.08
C GLU A 173 1.84 -18.46 2.26
N SER A 174 2.03 -17.29 1.64
CA SER A 174 1.04 -16.73 0.72
C SER A 174 0.88 -17.57 -0.56
N ILE A 175 1.97 -18.18 -1.08
CA ILE A 175 1.89 -19.14 -2.18
C ILE A 175 1.08 -20.38 -1.76
N ASN A 176 1.38 -20.94 -0.59
CA ASN A 176 0.73 -22.16 -0.09
C ASN A 176 -0.80 -22.01 0.02
N ILE A 177 -1.30 -20.82 0.34
CA ILE A 177 -2.73 -20.56 0.51
C ILE A 177 -3.39 -19.86 -0.69
N GLY A 178 -2.65 -19.67 -1.79
CA GLY A 178 -3.12 -19.04 -3.01
C GLY A 178 -3.40 -17.53 -2.89
N VAL A 179 -2.75 -16.85 -1.94
CA VAL A 179 -2.77 -15.37 -1.83
C VAL A 179 -1.78 -14.72 -2.81
N TYR A 180 -0.70 -15.44 -3.15
CA TYR A 180 0.25 -15.00 -4.15
C TYR A 180 0.56 -16.16 -5.10
N LYS A 181 0.50 -15.90 -6.40
CA LYS A 181 0.98 -16.81 -7.44
C LYS A 181 2.42 -16.46 -7.74
N TYR A 182 3.31 -17.44 -7.57
CA TYR A 182 4.73 -17.25 -7.83
C TYR A 182 5.01 -16.72 -9.25
N ILE A 183 5.82 -15.67 -9.31
CA ILE A 183 6.46 -15.14 -10.52
C ILE A 183 7.96 -15.09 -10.24
N ASP A 184 8.74 -15.63 -11.17
CA ASP A 184 10.18 -15.43 -11.18
C ASP A 184 10.50 -14.08 -11.82
N TYR A 185 10.67 -13.05 -10.99
CA TYR A 185 10.99 -11.71 -11.46
C TYR A 185 12.45 -11.58 -11.95
N THR A 186 13.30 -12.59 -11.73
CA THR A 186 14.65 -12.58 -12.30
C THR A 186 14.62 -12.87 -13.80
N SER A 187 13.74 -13.78 -14.25
CA SER A 187 13.52 -14.06 -15.67
C SER A 187 12.43 -13.19 -16.31
N LYS A 188 11.47 -12.69 -15.52
CA LYS A 188 10.38 -11.83 -15.98
C LYS A 188 10.29 -10.55 -15.13
N PRO A 189 11.23 -9.60 -15.29
CA PRO A 189 11.16 -8.32 -14.59
C PRO A 189 9.83 -7.61 -14.86
N GLN A 190 9.26 -7.01 -13.83
CA GLN A 190 7.97 -6.32 -13.90
C GLN A 190 8.16 -4.84 -13.56
N GLU A 191 7.72 -3.96 -14.44
CA GLU A 191 7.65 -2.53 -14.12
C GLU A 191 6.60 -2.30 -13.03
N TYR A 192 6.99 -1.52 -12.03
CA TYR A 192 6.14 -1.11 -10.93
C TYR A 192 6.54 0.30 -10.48
N CYS A 193 5.68 1.25 -10.78
CA CYS A 193 5.71 2.60 -10.23
C CYS A 193 6.99 3.40 -10.56
N GLY A 194 7.58 3.18 -11.74
CA GLY A 194 8.81 3.83 -12.21
C GLY A 194 10.10 3.08 -11.86
N MET A 195 10.00 1.86 -11.33
CA MET A 195 11.13 0.95 -11.10
C MET A 195 10.79 -0.46 -11.59
N TYR A 196 11.77 -1.37 -11.56
CA TYR A 196 11.56 -2.77 -11.94
C TYR A 196 11.72 -3.70 -10.74
N ILE A 197 10.70 -4.52 -10.51
CA ILE A 197 10.81 -5.73 -9.69
C ILE A 197 11.59 -6.73 -10.52
N SER A 198 12.84 -7.01 -10.13
CA SER A 198 13.78 -7.84 -10.90
C SER A 198 14.43 -8.95 -10.05
N SER A 199 13.95 -9.15 -8.82
CA SER A 199 14.45 -10.16 -7.90
C SER A 199 13.31 -10.88 -7.19
N SER A 200 13.43 -12.20 -7.10
CA SER A 200 12.54 -13.06 -6.30
C SER A 200 13.25 -13.49 -5.01
N ILE A 201 12.54 -13.43 -3.88
CA ILE A 201 13.07 -13.87 -2.57
C ILE A 201 12.95 -15.39 -2.35
N VAL A 202 12.11 -16.06 -3.15
CA VAL A 202 11.87 -17.51 -3.16
C VAL A 202 12.16 -18.12 -4.51
#